data_AF-A0A7S0HC34-F1
#
_entry.id   AF-A0A7S0HC34-F1
#
_cell.length_a   1.000
_cell.length_b   1.000
_cell.length_c   1.000
_cell.angle_alpha   90.00
_cell.angle_beta   90.00
_cell.angle_gamma   90.00
#
_symmetry.space_group_name_H-M   'P 1'
#
loop_
_entity.id
_entity.type
_entity.pdbx_description
1 polymer ?
#
loop_
_entity_poly.entity_id
_entity_poly.type
_entity_poly.pdbx_seq_one_letter_code
_entity_poly.pdbx_strand_id
1 'polypeptide(L)'
;MFPSGLRSSLDMMRMQLRMHLPFYRRSCTTKAAVASTGGFSLLAIAQQYPFQFQVAVSTIKTSIADIITQTQIEGKSITEIDTKRNLVFVVFGATYLGGFQWWLQVTKFRQWFPGMDRFANATFAEKLKDVPGMISAGKQVAFDVFVHLPFMYFPCFYTVKEFVQGKSWNPIDWAKDGCTKYYNNFRKDTYAMFCLWAPADCVLFAVPMWLRMPGRHLVSLGWTAYLSFLRGASIPEKTIQDKK
;
A
#
# COMPACT_ATOMS: atom_id res chain seq x y z
N MET A 1 17.45 40.24 23.88
CA MET A 1 17.69 39.33 25.02
C MET A 1 16.56 38.31 25.00
N PHE A 2 16.78 37.13 24.40
CA PHE A 2 15.75 36.08 24.29
C PHE A 2 15.85 35.15 25.50
N PRO A 3 14.73 34.65 26.07
CA PRO A 3 14.76 33.88 27.31
C PRO A 3 15.45 32.53 27.09
N SER A 4 16.35 32.17 28.00
CA SER A 4 17.14 30.93 28.03
C SER A 4 16.31 29.64 28.04
N GLY A 5 15.00 29.71 28.31
CA GLY A 5 14.09 28.55 28.30
C GLY A 5 13.68 28.04 26.92
N LEU A 6 13.66 28.87 25.87
CA LEU A 6 13.16 28.45 24.56
C LEU A 6 14.14 27.57 23.77
N ARG A 7 15.45 27.74 23.98
CA ARG A 7 16.48 26.87 23.38
C ARG A 7 16.43 25.46 23.94
N SER A 8 16.18 25.32 25.24
CA SER A 8 16.07 24.01 25.92
C SER A 8 14.91 23.17 25.36
N SER A 9 13.74 23.78 25.13
CA SER A 9 12.57 23.05 24.60
C SER A 9 12.74 22.60 23.14
N LEU A 10 13.36 23.43 22.29
CA LEU A 10 13.67 23.07 20.90
C LEU A 10 14.74 21.97 20.80
N ASP A 11 15.74 21.98 21.69
CA ASP A 11 16.75 20.93 21.74
C ASP A 11 16.18 19.62 22.32
N MET A 12 15.26 19.70 23.29
CA MET A 12 14.51 18.53 23.80
C MET A 12 13.58 17.93 22.73
N MET A 13 12.95 18.77 21.91
CA MET A 13 12.08 18.33 20.81
C MET A 13 12.89 17.68 19.68
N ARG A 14 14.09 18.22 19.36
CA ARG A 14 15.06 17.61 18.43
C ARG A 14 15.62 16.28 18.96
N MET A 15 15.76 16.15 20.27
CA MET A 15 16.25 14.94 20.93
C MET A 15 15.18 13.84 20.99
N GLN A 16 13.90 14.19 21.22
CA GLN A 16 12.78 13.24 21.11
C GLN A 16 12.53 12.78 19.67
N LEU A 17 12.70 13.66 18.67
CA LEU A 17 12.64 13.27 17.25
C LEU A 17 13.79 12.35 16.83
N ARG A 18 14.96 12.42 17.49
CA ARG A 18 16.08 11.50 17.27
C ARG A 18 15.91 10.14 17.98
N MET A 19 15.12 10.06 19.05
CA MET A 19 14.91 8.82 19.81
C MET A 19 13.81 7.90 19.25
N HIS A 20 12.93 8.39 18.36
CA HIS A 20 11.87 7.58 17.73
C HIS A 20 12.22 6.95 16.37
N LEU A 21 13.48 7.08 15.91
CA LEU A 21 14.01 6.37 14.74
C LEU A 21 15.06 5.34 15.20
N PRO A 22 14.65 4.16 15.73
CA PRO A 22 15.64 3.14 16.02
C PRO A 22 16.17 2.58 14.70
N PHE A 23 17.49 2.67 14.54
CA PHE A 23 18.29 1.69 13.83
C PHE A 23 18.03 1.51 12.31
N TYR A 24 18.42 2.51 11.51
CA TYR A 24 18.85 2.27 10.12
C TYR A 24 20.37 2.45 9.97
N ARG A 25 21.14 1.97 10.96
CA ARG A 25 22.61 2.03 10.90
C ARG A 25 23.25 0.85 11.62
N ARG A 26 23.24 -0.31 10.97
CA ARG A 26 24.34 -1.28 11.06
C ARG A 26 24.42 -2.09 9.78
N SER A 27 25.52 -1.89 9.08
CA SER A 27 25.90 -2.51 7.82
C SER A 27 26.55 -3.86 8.08
N CYS A 28 26.31 -4.84 7.20
CA CYS A 28 27.26 -5.92 6.93
C CYS A 28 27.11 -6.44 5.48
N THR A 29 27.87 -5.80 4.59
CA THR A 29 28.65 -6.36 3.47
C THR A 29 28.10 -7.57 2.69
N THR A 30 27.58 -7.25 1.50
CA THR A 30 28.04 -7.86 0.25
C THR A 30 28.26 -6.74 -0.77
N LYS A 31 29.54 -6.38 -1.01
CA LYS A 31 29.91 -5.52 -2.14
C LYS A 31 29.72 -6.33 -3.43
N ALA A 32 28.51 -6.34 -3.97
CA ALA A 32 28.34 -6.58 -5.39
C ALA A 32 28.77 -5.30 -6.09
N ALA A 33 29.98 -5.31 -6.67
CA ALA A 33 30.46 -4.23 -7.52
C ALA A 33 29.60 -4.20 -8.78
N VAL A 34 28.57 -3.37 -8.77
CA VAL A 34 27.89 -2.96 -10.01
C VAL A 34 28.68 -1.77 -10.53
N ALA A 35 29.39 -1.98 -11.63
CA ALA A 35 30.13 -0.96 -12.34
C ALA A 35 29.21 0.24 -12.60
N SER A 36 29.67 1.41 -12.15
CA SER A 36 28.99 2.69 -12.35
C SER A 36 29.15 3.14 -13.79
N THR A 37 28.23 2.75 -14.66
CA THR A 37 27.95 3.51 -15.88
C THR A 37 27.07 4.69 -15.46
N GLY A 38 27.48 5.92 -15.76
CA GLY A 38 26.85 7.17 -15.35
C GLY A 38 25.43 7.41 -15.89
N GLY A 39 24.48 6.56 -15.51
CA GLY A 39 23.05 6.72 -15.71
C GLY A 39 22.33 6.73 -14.36
N PHE A 40 21.12 7.31 -14.34
CA PHE A 40 20.20 7.23 -13.21
C PHE A 40 20.03 5.77 -12.75
N SER A 41 20.72 5.37 -11.68
CA SER A 41 20.54 4.05 -11.10
C SER A 41 19.26 4.04 -10.27
N LEU A 42 18.19 3.48 -10.84
CA LEU A 42 16.91 3.31 -10.16
C LEU A 42 17.08 2.59 -8.81
N LEU A 43 17.99 1.62 -8.77
CA LEU A 43 18.35 0.90 -7.55
C LEU A 43 19.00 1.82 -6.51
N ALA A 44 19.90 2.71 -6.91
CA ALA A 44 20.54 3.67 -6.01
C ALA A 44 19.49 4.63 -5.41
N ILE A 45 18.55 5.11 -6.23
CA ILE A 45 17.45 5.98 -5.76
C ILE A 45 16.54 5.22 -4.79
N ALA A 46 16.17 3.98 -5.12
CA ALA A 46 15.34 3.15 -4.26
C ALA A 46 16.02 2.85 -2.90
N GLN A 47 17.35 2.74 -2.87
CA GLN A 47 18.11 2.56 -1.62
C GLN A 47 18.25 3.87 -0.83
N GLN A 48 18.46 5.00 -1.52
CA GLN A 48 18.69 6.30 -0.89
C GLN A 48 17.40 6.94 -0.36
N TYR A 49 16.28 6.74 -1.06
CA TYR A 49 14.97 7.33 -0.74
C TYR A 49 13.84 6.28 -0.80
N PRO A 50 13.90 5.22 0.02
CA PRO A 50 13.02 4.06 -0.14
C PRO A 50 11.54 4.36 0.09
N PHE A 51 11.22 5.29 1.00
CA PHE A 51 9.83 5.73 1.22
C PHE A 51 9.28 6.52 0.04
N GLN A 52 10.04 7.51 -0.46
CA GLN A 52 9.64 8.32 -1.60
C GLN A 52 9.51 7.46 -2.86
N PHE A 53 10.44 6.52 -3.04
CA PHE A 53 10.39 5.54 -4.11
C PHE A 53 9.12 4.68 -4.02
N GLN A 54 8.77 4.17 -2.82
CA GLN A 54 7.54 3.43 -2.58
C GLN A 54 6.29 4.23 -2.98
N VAL A 55 6.21 5.50 -2.54
CA VAL A 55 5.08 6.38 -2.87
C VAL A 55 4.99 6.57 -4.38
N ALA A 56 6.09 6.94 -5.03
CA ALA A 56 6.13 7.16 -6.48
C ALA A 56 5.73 5.91 -7.26
N VAL A 57 6.31 4.75 -6.95
CA VAL A 57 5.99 3.48 -7.62
C VAL A 57 4.53 3.11 -7.40
N SER A 58 4.00 3.22 -6.17
CA SER A 58 2.59 2.92 -5.91
C SER A 58 1.66 3.83 -6.71
N THR A 59 1.90 5.14 -6.72
CA THR A 59 1.08 6.11 -7.46
C THR A 59 1.10 5.86 -8.96
N ILE A 60 2.28 5.70 -9.55
CA ILE A 60 2.43 5.48 -11.00
C ILE A 60 1.79 4.16 -11.39
N LYS A 61 2.07 3.09 -10.63
CA LYS A 61 1.54 1.75 -10.90
C LYS A 61 0.01 1.72 -10.87
N THR A 62 -0.63 2.36 -9.89
CA THR A 62 -2.09 2.33 -9.81
C THR A 62 -2.75 3.13 -10.94
N SER A 63 -2.16 4.26 -11.34
CA SER A 63 -2.61 5.02 -12.51
C SER A 63 -2.48 4.20 -13.80
N ILE A 64 -1.32 3.55 -14.01
CA ILE A 64 -1.09 2.69 -15.18
C ILE A 64 -2.06 1.51 -15.20
N ALA A 65 -2.25 0.83 -14.07
CA ALA A 65 -3.16 -0.31 -13.97
C ALA A 65 -4.59 0.09 -14.37
N ASP A 66 -5.06 1.25 -13.93
CA ASP A 66 -6.38 1.76 -14.31
C ASP A 66 -6.47 2.16 -15.78
N ILE A 67 -5.44 2.83 -16.34
CA ILE A 67 -5.39 3.17 -17.78
C ILE A 67 -5.40 1.90 -18.64
N ILE A 68 -4.64 0.88 -18.26
CA ILE A 68 -4.63 -0.41 -18.97
C ILE A 68 -6.02 -1.05 -18.89
N THR A 69 -6.67 -1.05 -17.73
CA THR A 69 -8.04 -1.56 -17.62
C THR A 69 -9.00 -0.80 -18.54
N GLN A 70 -8.97 0.53 -18.53
CA GLN A 70 -9.87 1.34 -19.36
C GLN A 70 -9.63 1.14 -20.86
N THR A 71 -8.38 1.02 -21.29
CA THR A 71 -8.05 0.92 -22.72
C THR A 71 -8.08 -0.51 -23.26
N GLN A 72 -7.49 -1.47 -22.54
CA GLN A 72 -7.28 -2.83 -23.04
C GLN A 72 -8.38 -3.80 -22.60
N ILE A 73 -9.02 -3.56 -21.45
CA ILE A 73 -10.08 -4.44 -20.93
C ILE A 73 -11.45 -3.89 -21.30
N GLU A 74 -11.66 -2.58 -21.15
CA GLU A 74 -12.92 -1.91 -21.49
C GLU A 74 -12.97 -1.39 -22.93
N GLY A 75 -11.85 -1.39 -23.66
CA GLY A 75 -11.79 -1.01 -25.07
C GLY A 75 -11.92 0.49 -25.35
N LYS A 76 -11.74 1.36 -24.35
CA LYS A 76 -11.84 2.82 -24.55
C LYS A 76 -10.65 3.35 -25.34
N SER A 77 -10.91 4.33 -26.21
CA SER A 77 -9.83 5.11 -26.82
C SER A 77 -9.14 6.00 -25.79
N ILE A 78 -7.93 6.46 -26.09
CA ILE A 78 -7.15 7.34 -25.19
C ILE A 78 -7.90 8.63 -24.82
N THR A 79 -8.77 9.12 -25.71
CA THR A 79 -9.58 10.33 -25.52
C THR A 79 -10.81 10.11 -24.64
N GLU A 80 -11.20 8.84 -24.39
CA GLU A 80 -12.38 8.47 -23.61
C GLU A 80 -12.03 8.01 -22.19
N ILE A 81 -10.77 8.13 -21.79
CA ILE A 81 -10.32 7.76 -20.45
C ILE A 81 -11.06 8.60 -19.40
N ASP A 82 -11.65 7.92 -18.42
CA ASP A 82 -12.21 8.54 -17.23
C ASP A 82 -11.06 8.97 -16.31
N THR A 83 -10.69 10.25 -16.42
CA THR A 83 -9.62 10.87 -15.64
C THR A 83 -10.00 11.00 -14.16
N LYS A 84 -11.29 11.15 -13.84
CA LYS A 84 -11.80 11.23 -12.47
C LYS A 84 -11.64 9.89 -11.76
N ARG A 85 -11.93 8.78 -12.45
CA ARG A 85 -11.62 7.42 -12.00
C ARG A 85 -10.13 7.22 -11.82
N ASN A 86 -9.31 7.62 -12.80
CA ASN A 86 -7.86 7.47 -12.67
C ASN A 86 -7.31 8.23 -11.45
N LEU A 87 -7.86 9.40 -11.16
CA LEU A 87 -7.52 10.19 -9.98
C LEU A 87 -7.81 9.46 -8.66
N VAL A 88 -8.87 8.64 -8.56
CA VAL A 88 -9.12 7.77 -7.40
C VAL A 88 -7.91 6.86 -7.16
N PHE A 89 -7.41 6.22 -8.21
CA PHE A 89 -6.28 5.31 -8.14
C PHE A 89 -4.95 6.02 -7.88
N VAL A 90 -4.76 7.24 -8.41
CA VAL A 90 -3.60 8.09 -8.10
C VAL A 90 -3.59 8.46 -6.61
N VAL A 91 -4.70 9.00 -6.08
CA VAL A 91 -4.81 9.42 -4.68
C VAL A 91 -4.66 8.23 -3.75
N PHE A 92 -5.37 7.14 -4.01
CA PHE A 92 -5.29 5.91 -3.21
C PHE A 92 -3.89 5.27 -3.29
N GLY A 93 -3.28 5.27 -4.48
CA GLY A 93 -1.92 4.78 -4.70
C GLY A 93 -0.88 5.56 -3.91
N ALA A 94 -0.96 6.89 -3.90
CA ALA A 94 -0.05 7.74 -3.14
C ALA A 94 -0.23 7.59 -1.63
N THR A 95 -1.46 7.78 -1.15
CA THR A 95 -1.75 7.93 0.28
C THR A 95 -1.80 6.57 0.99
N TYR A 96 -2.53 5.61 0.45
CA TYR A 96 -2.73 4.31 1.08
C TYR A 96 -1.59 3.34 0.73
N LEU A 97 -1.40 3.01 -0.54
CA LEU A 97 -0.38 2.02 -0.96
C LEU A 97 1.06 2.52 -0.84
N GLY A 98 1.26 3.83 -0.97
CA GLY A 98 2.54 4.49 -0.78
C GLY A 98 2.82 4.77 0.69
N GLY A 99 2.02 5.66 1.28
CA GLY A 99 2.18 6.13 2.65
C GLY A 99 1.82 5.09 3.73
N PHE A 100 0.53 4.79 3.86
CA PHE A 100 0.02 3.96 4.94
C PHE A 100 0.58 2.54 4.93
N GLN A 101 0.63 1.90 3.75
CA GLN A 101 1.13 0.54 3.60
C GLN A 101 2.63 0.46 3.97
N TRP A 102 3.42 1.48 3.65
CA TRP A 102 4.81 1.54 4.10
C TRP A 102 4.88 1.56 5.63
N TRP A 103 4.14 2.47 6.27
CA TRP A 103 4.10 2.53 7.73
C TRP A 103 3.66 1.18 8.35
N LEU A 104 2.64 0.54 7.79
CA LEU A 104 2.14 -0.73 8.30
C LEU A 104 3.18 -1.85 8.13
N GLN A 105 3.65 -2.09 6.91
CA GLN A 105 4.51 -3.24 6.58
C GLN A 105 5.97 -3.05 7.04
N VAL A 106 6.50 -1.83 7.00
CA VAL A 106 7.92 -1.56 7.34
C VAL A 106 8.10 -1.25 8.82
N THR A 107 7.15 -0.54 9.43
CA THR A 107 7.25 -0.13 10.84
C THR A 107 6.44 -1.05 11.76
N LYS A 108 5.15 -1.25 11.51
CA LYS A 108 4.28 -1.97 12.45
C LYS A 108 4.46 -3.48 12.43
N PHE A 109 4.63 -4.09 11.26
CA PHE A 109 4.86 -5.53 11.19
C PHE A 109 6.14 -5.94 11.92
N ARG A 110 7.21 -5.15 11.84
CA ARG A 110 8.43 -5.41 12.62
C ARG A 110 8.22 -5.33 14.14
N GLN A 111 7.33 -4.44 14.59
CA GLN A 111 6.97 -4.30 16.00
C GLN A 111 6.07 -5.45 16.47
N TRP A 112 5.10 -5.88 15.65
CA TRP A 112 4.11 -6.88 16.02
C TRP A 112 4.59 -8.33 15.82
N PHE A 113 5.52 -8.54 14.89
CA PHE A 113 6.05 -9.86 14.51
C PHE A 113 7.58 -9.87 14.66
N PRO A 114 8.10 -9.83 15.90
CA PRO A 114 9.53 -9.85 16.14
C PRO A 114 10.16 -11.11 15.52
N GLY A 115 11.30 -10.93 14.86
CA GLY A 115 11.99 -12.01 14.15
C GLY A 115 11.49 -12.29 12.73
N MET A 116 10.56 -11.49 12.19
CA MET A 116 10.13 -11.62 10.79
C MET A 116 11.30 -11.48 9.80
N ASP A 117 12.28 -10.59 10.07
CA ASP A 117 13.46 -10.42 9.22
C ASP A 117 14.38 -11.65 9.26
N ARG A 118 14.48 -12.32 10.41
CA ARG A 118 15.25 -13.58 10.57
C ARG A 118 14.62 -14.68 9.74
N PHE A 119 13.31 -14.89 9.90
CA PHE A 119 12.59 -15.93 9.15
C PHE A 119 12.63 -15.65 7.65
N ALA A 120 12.32 -14.43 7.20
CA ALA A 120 12.29 -14.08 5.77
C ALA A 120 13.63 -14.32 5.07
N ASN A 121 14.75 -14.00 5.73
CA ASN A 121 16.08 -14.12 5.16
C ASN A 121 16.73 -15.51 5.34
N ALA A 122 16.11 -16.41 6.08
CA ALA A 122 16.59 -17.79 6.23
C ALA A 122 16.48 -18.56 4.89
N THR A 123 17.34 -19.56 4.71
CA THR A 123 17.24 -20.50 3.58
C THR A 123 15.93 -21.28 3.66
N PHE A 124 15.49 -21.86 2.54
CA PHE A 124 14.27 -22.66 2.51
C PHE A 124 14.35 -23.85 3.49
N ALA A 125 15.50 -24.52 3.57
CA ALA A 125 15.71 -25.65 4.48
C ALA A 125 15.63 -25.26 5.96
N GLU A 126 16.11 -24.06 6.32
CA GLU A 126 16.01 -23.53 7.69
C GLU A 126 14.57 -23.14 8.04
N LYS A 127 13.83 -22.54 7.09
CA LYS A 127 12.42 -22.17 7.29
C LYS A 127 11.55 -23.37 7.63
N LEU A 128 11.78 -24.51 6.96
CA LEU A 128 11.04 -25.75 7.23
C LEU A 128 11.23 -26.28 8.66
N LYS A 129 12.34 -25.92 9.31
CA LYS A 129 12.64 -26.32 10.70
C LYS A 129 12.23 -25.25 11.71
N ASP A 130 11.94 -24.04 11.26
CA ASP A 130 11.65 -22.88 12.09
C ASP A 130 10.14 -22.74 12.35
N VAL A 131 9.59 -23.62 13.18
CA VAL A 131 8.17 -23.59 13.58
C VAL A 131 7.75 -22.23 14.14
N PRO A 132 8.51 -21.56 15.04
CA PRO A 132 8.16 -20.22 15.51
C PRO A 132 8.10 -19.19 14.39
N GLY A 133 9.03 -19.24 13.43
CA GLY A 133 9.04 -18.38 12.26
C GLY A 133 7.83 -18.61 11.34
N MET A 134 7.47 -19.87 11.09
CA MET A 134 6.28 -20.23 10.30
C MET A 134 4.99 -19.75 10.98
N ILE A 135 4.86 -19.91 12.30
CA ILE A 135 3.70 -19.39 13.06
C ILE A 135 3.65 -17.87 12.96
N SER A 136 4.79 -17.18 13.08
CA SER A 136 4.87 -15.72 12.93
C SER A 136 4.48 -15.25 11.52
N ALA A 137 4.91 -15.95 10.47
CA ALA A 137 4.49 -15.69 9.10
C ALA A 137 2.99 -15.95 8.91
N GLY A 138 2.45 -17.04 9.46
CA GLY A 138 1.02 -17.33 9.44
C GLY A 138 0.18 -16.25 10.14
N LYS A 139 0.67 -15.69 11.26
CA LYS A 139 0.01 -14.54 11.92
C LYS A 139 0.03 -13.28 11.05
N GLN A 140 1.10 -13.03 10.29
CA GLN A 140 1.15 -11.94 9.33
C GLN A 140 0.12 -12.13 8.22
N VAL A 141 0.00 -13.33 7.64
CA VAL A 141 -1.03 -13.65 6.63
C VAL A 141 -2.43 -13.43 7.22
N ALA A 142 -2.68 -13.96 8.41
CA ALA A 142 -3.98 -13.83 9.06
C ALA A 142 -4.34 -12.36 9.34
N PHE A 143 -3.38 -11.56 9.83
CA PHE A 143 -3.60 -10.14 10.03
C PHE A 143 -3.89 -9.42 8.71
N ASP A 144 -3.11 -9.68 7.66
CA ASP A 144 -3.32 -8.98 6.39
C ASP A 144 -4.70 -9.31 5.80
N VAL A 145 -5.00 -10.59 5.69
CA VAL A 145 -6.21 -11.09 5.02
C VAL A 145 -7.49 -10.86 5.80
N PHE A 146 -7.46 -11.00 7.13
CA PHE A 146 -8.67 -10.90 7.96
C PHE A 146 -8.84 -9.55 8.65
N VAL A 147 -7.77 -8.77 8.82
CA VAL A 147 -7.85 -7.49 9.57
C VAL A 147 -7.57 -6.30 8.67
N HIS A 148 -6.35 -6.21 8.17
CA HIS A 148 -5.90 -5.06 7.38
C HIS A 148 -6.75 -4.87 6.14
N LEU A 149 -6.89 -5.92 5.34
CA LEU A 149 -7.52 -5.75 4.05
C LEU A 149 -9.06 -5.52 4.15
N PRO A 150 -9.84 -6.27 4.95
CA PRO A 150 -11.28 -6.05 5.04
C PRO A 150 -11.63 -4.77 5.80
N PHE A 151 -10.92 -4.46 6.88
CA PHE A 151 -11.35 -3.41 7.81
C PHE A 151 -10.55 -2.11 7.70
N MET A 152 -9.47 -2.09 6.91
CA MET A 152 -8.69 -0.87 6.69
C MET A 152 -8.59 -0.55 5.20
N TYR A 153 -8.20 -1.50 4.36
CA TYR A 153 -7.98 -1.26 2.93
C TYR A 153 -9.27 -0.87 2.21
N PHE A 154 -10.32 -1.69 2.32
CA PHE A 154 -11.55 -1.43 1.59
C PHE A 154 -12.31 -0.19 2.08
N PRO A 155 -12.53 0.01 3.39
CA PRO A 155 -13.15 1.24 3.88
C PRO A 155 -12.42 2.48 3.36
N CYS A 156 -11.07 2.51 3.45
CA CYS A 156 -10.29 3.62 2.91
C CYS A 156 -10.42 3.77 1.39
N PHE A 157 -10.41 2.68 0.62
CA PHE A 157 -10.57 2.73 -0.83
C PHE A 157 -11.92 3.36 -1.21
N TYR A 158 -13.01 2.89 -0.60
CA TYR A 158 -14.33 3.44 -0.88
C TYR A 158 -14.49 4.87 -0.39
N THR A 159 -13.89 5.25 0.74
CA THR A 159 -13.86 6.65 1.19
C THR A 159 -13.09 7.55 0.22
N VAL A 160 -11.93 7.11 -0.28
CA VAL A 160 -11.17 7.87 -1.30
C VAL A 160 -11.96 7.97 -2.60
N LYS A 161 -12.70 6.91 -2.97
CA LYS A 161 -13.61 6.95 -4.10
C LYS A 161 -14.67 8.04 -3.93
N GLU A 162 -15.29 8.14 -2.76
CA GLU A 162 -16.28 9.21 -2.48
C GLU A 162 -15.66 10.60 -2.39
N PHE A 163 -14.45 10.72 -1.85
CA PHE A 163 -13.72 11.98 -1.84
C PHE A 163 -13.48 12.51 -3.26
N VAL A 164 -13.07 11.63 -4.18
CA VAL A 164 -12.72 12.05 -5.54
C VAL A 164 -13.96 12.13 -6.44
N GLN A 165 -14.80 11.08 -6.46
CA GLN A 165 -15.91 10.95 -7.40
C GLN A 165 -17.26 11.41 -6.84
N GLY A 166 -17.41 11.52 -5.51
CA GLY A 166 -18.66 11.87 -4.84
C GLY A 166 -19.11 13.31 -5.10
N LYS A 167 -20.31 13.63 -4.59
CA LYS A 167 -20.96 14.95 -4.76
C LYS A 167 -20.79 15.85 -3.54
N SER A 168 -20.52 15.29 -2.36
CA SER A 168 -20.35 16.06 -1.12
C SER A 168 -18.93 16.60 -0.98
N TRP A 169 -18.78 17.75 -0.32
CA TRP A 169 -17.50 18.29 0.13
C TRP A 169 -17.19 17.99 1.60
N ASN A 170 -18.12 17.32 2.30
CA ASN A 170 -17.98 16.98 3.71
C ASN A 170 -17.29 15.62 3.89
N PRO A 171 -16.14 15.54 4.61
CA PRO A 171 -15.44 14.29 4.87
C PRO A 171 -16.25 13.20 5.57
N ILE A 172 -17.23 13.60 6.39
CA ILE A 172 -18.11 12.66 7.09
C ILE A 172 -18.99 11.90 6.07
N ASP A 173 -19.45 12.59 5.03
CA ASP A 173 -20.27 11.98 3.99
C ASP A 173 -19.43 11.00 3.16
N TRP A 174 -18.18 11.33 2.85
CA TRP A 174 -17.28 10.41 2.13
C TRP A 174 -17.06 9.11 2.90
N ALA A 175 -16.85 9.21 4.22
CA ALA A 175 -16.69 8.06 5.08
C ALA A 175 -17.98 7.23 5.15
N LYS A 176 -19.12 7.88 5.39
CA LYS A 176 -20.43 7.24 5.50
C LYS A 176 -20.83 6.53 4.20
N ASP A 177 -20.78 7.23 3.08
CA ASP A 177 -21.19 6.72 1.77
C ASP A 177 -20.21 5.64 1.30
N GLY A 178 -18.91 5.84 1.53
CA GLY A 178 -17.87 4.87 1.21
C GLY A 178 -18.06 3.56 2.00
N CYS A 179 -18.22 3.64 3.33
CA CYS A 179 -18.48 2.48 4.17
C CYS A 179 -19.80 1.78 3.84
N THR A 180 -20.85 2.53 3.49
CA THR A 180 -22.13 1.96 3.05
C THR A 180 -21.97 1.17 1.75
N LYS A 181 -21.23 1.72 0.78
CA LYS A 181 -20.93 1.04 -0.49
C LYS A 181 -20.05 -0.19 -0.29
N TYR A 182 -19.06 -0.10 0.60
CA TYR A 182 -18.25 -1.26 0.95
C TYR A 182 -19.11 -2.35 1.60
N TYR A 183 -19.96 -2.00 2.56
CA TYR A 183 -20.85 -2.96 3.23
C TYR A 183 -21.69 -3.76 2.23
N ASN A 184 -22.25 -3.10 1.22
CA ASN A 184 -23.03 -3.75 0.17
C ASN A 184 -22.19 -4.68 -0.73
N ASN A 185 -20.90 -4.41 -0.87
CA ASN A 185 -19.97 -5.24 -1.66
C ASN A 185 -19.12 -6.19 -0.81
N PHE A 186 -19.27 -6.17 0.51
CA PHE A 186 -18.35 -6.78 1.48
C PHE A 186 -18.02 -8.23 1.13
N ARG A 187 -19.05 -9.05 0.88
CA ARG A 187 -18.86 -10.48 0.60
C ARG A 187 -18.07 -10.72 -0.69
N LYS A 188 -18.40 -10.00 -1.76
CA LYS A 188 -17.76 -10.17 -3.08
C LYS A 188 -16.31 -9.68 -3.04
N ASP A 189 -16.11 -8.51 -2.46
CA ASP A 189 -14.81 -7.84 -2.40
C ASP A 189 -13.86 -8.60 -1.48
N THR A 190 -14.30 -8.96 -0.27
CA THR A 190 -13.50 -9.73 0.68
C THR A 190 -13.20 -11.15 0.17
N TYR A 191 -14.14 -11.80 -0.52
CA TYR A 191 -13.89 -13.12 -1.12
C TYR A 191 -12.82 -13.06 -2.23
N ALA A 192 -12.99 -12.15 -3.20
CA ALA A 192 -12.03 -12.01 -4.30
C ALA A 192 -10.63 -11.67 -3.78
N MET A 193 -10.58 -10.81 -2.78
CA MET A 193 -9.33 -10.42 -2.14
C MET A 193 -8.70 -11.56 -1.34
N PHE A 194 -9.49 -12.34 -0.61
CA PHE A 194 -9.02 -13.53 0.09
C PHE A 194 -8.39 -14.52 -0.89
N CYS A 195 -9.08 -14.82 -1.99
CA CYS A 195 -8.60 -15.75 -3.01
C CYS A 195 -7.29 -15.31 -3.67
N LEU A 196 -7.03 -14.01 -3.76
CA LEU A 196 -5.79 -13.46 -4.31
C LEU A 196 -4.69 -13.35 -3.25
N TRP A 197 -4.98 -12.69 -2.13
CA TRP A 197 -3.98 -12.28 -1.16
C TRP A 197 -3.61 -13.37 -0.17
N ALA A 198 -4.51 -14.27 0.21
CA ALA A 198 -4.13 -15.38 1.10
C ALA A 198 -3.00 -16.26 0.52
N PRO A 199 -3.10 -16.77 -0.73
CA PRO A 199 -1.98 -17.53 -1.31
C PRO A 199 -0.77 -16.63 -1.60
N ALA A 200 -0.97 -15.40 -2.06
CA ALA A 200 0.13 -14.48 -2.34
C ALA A 200 0.93 -14.15 -1.07
N ASP A 201 0.27 -13.83 0.04
CA ASP A 201 0.93 -13.47 1.30
C ASP A 201 1.66 -14.67 1.93
N CYS A 202 1.15 -15.90 1.79
CA CYS A 202 1.88 -17.11 2.17
C CYS A 202 3.26 -17.18 1.48
N VAL A 203 3.33 -16.79 0.21
CA VAL A 203 4.60 -16.73 -0.53
C VAL A 203 5.40 -15.47 -0.13
N LEU A 204 4.78 -14.29 -0.16
CA LEU A 204 5.43 -13.00 0.06
C LEU A 204 6.01 -12.85 1.47
N PHE A 205 5.44 -13.51 2.48
CA PHE A 205 5.97 -13.51 3.85
C PHE A 205 7.04 -14.57 4.09
N ALA A 206 7.23 -15.49 3.13
CA ALA A 206 8.28 -16.49 3.15
C ALA A 206 9.49 -16.14 2.25
N VAL A 207 9.36 -15.22 1.30
CA VAL A 207 10.51 -14.75 0.47
C VAL A 207 11.47 -13.84 1.26
N PRO A 208 12.71 -13.64 0.78
CA PRO A 208 13.64 -12.67 1.36
C PRO A 208 13.03 -11.28 1.50
N MET A 209 13.43 -10.55 2.56
CA MET A 209 12.77 -9.29 2.95
C MET A 209 12.78 -8.23 1.84
N TRP A 210 13.86 -8.18 1.05
CA TRP A 210 14.00 -7.24 -0.06
C TRP A 210 13.04 -7.53 -1.21
N LEU A 211 12.57 -8.78 -1.37
CA LEU A 211 11.69 -9.20 -2.46
C LEU A 211 10.20 -9.02 -2.12
N ARG A 212 9.87 -8.96 -0.82
CA ARG A 212 8.48 -8.86 -0.34
C ARG A 212 7.73 -7.66 -0.91
N MET A 213 8.32 -6.47 -0.86
CA MET A 213 7.69 -5.26 -1.40
C MET A 213 7.56 -5.32 -2.93
N PRO A 214 8.62 -5.57 -3.72
CA PRO A 214 8.50 -5.76 -5.17
C PRO A 214 7.46 -6.83 -5.58
N GLY A 215 7.47 -7.99 -4.92
CA GLY A 215 6.49 -9.06 -5.18
C GLY A 215 5.06 -8.61 -4.88
N ARG A 216 4.85 -7.89 -3.77
CA ARG A 216 3.56 -7.29 -3.43
C ARG A 216 3.11 -6.26 -4.48
N HIS A 217 4.03 -5.48 -5.06
CA HIS A 217 3.68 -4.56 -6.16
C HIS A 217 3.16 -5.30 -7.40
N LEU A 218 3.76 -6.44 -7.76
CA LEU A 218 3.33 -7.24 -8.91
C LEU A 218 1.92 -7.80 -8.71
N VAL A 219 1.66 -8.45 -7.57
CA VAL A 219 0.32 -8.97 -7.23
C VAL A 219 -0.69 -7.82 -7.17
N SER A 220 -0.29 -6.69 -6.56
CA SER A 220 -1.14 -5.51 -6.46
C SER A 220 -1.45 -4.87 -7.82
N LEU A 221 -0.63 -5.02 -8.85
CA LEU A 221 -0.94 -4.48 -10.19
C LEU A 221 -2.19 -5.17 -10.76
N GLY A 222 -2.24 -6.50 -10.70
CA GLY A 222 -3.42 -7.26 -11.11
C GLY A 222 -4.64 -6.96 -10.24
N TRP A 223 -4.45 -6.85 -8.92
CA TRP A 223 -5.52 -6.46 -7.99
C TRP A 223 -6.08 -5.06 -8.31
N THR A 224 -5.22 -4.09 -8.62
CA THR A 224 -5.66 -2.74 -8.98
C THR A 224 -6.42 -2.75 -10.29
N ALA A 225 -5.98 -3.51 -11.30
CA ALA A 225 -6.72 -3.67 -12.55
C ALA A 225 -8.12 -4.27 -12.32
N TYR A 226 -8.22 -5.29 -11.46
CA TYR A 226 -9.48 -5.89 -11.04
C TYR A 226 -10.42 -4.90 -10.33
N LEU A 227 -9.91 -4.12 -9.36
CA LEU A 227 -10.70 -3.09 -8.68
C LEU A 227 -11.12 -1.96 -9.61
N SER A 228 -10.23 -1.57 -10.52
CA SER A 228 -10.52 -0.60 -11.57
C SER A 228 -11.70 -1.09 -12.40
N PHE A 229 -11.67 -2.32 -12.89
CA PHE A 229 -12.74 -2.88 -13.71
C PHE A 229 -14.09 -2.97 -12.95
N LEU A 230 -14.09 -3.51 -11.74
CA LEU A 230 -15.33 -3.78 -11.01
C LEU A 230 -15.88 -2.59 -10.22
N ARG A 231 -15.01 -1.66 -9.82
CA ARG A 231 -15.32 -0.61 -8.84
C ARG A 231 -14.85 0.77 -9.29
N GLY A 232 -14.14 0.91 -10.41
CA GLY A 232 -13.64 2.20 -10.89
C GLY A 232 -14.71 3.09 -11.54
N ALA A 233 -15.76 2.49 -12.12
CA ALA A 233 -16.83 3.24 -12.76
C ALA A 233 -17.48 4.25 -11.79
N SER A 234 -17.70 5.46 -12.31
CA SER A 234 -18.53 6.47 -11.67
C SER A 234 -19.96 5.94 -11.50
N ILE A 235 -20.62 6.34 -10.42
CA ILE A 235 -22.00 5.93 -10.15
C ILE A 235 -22.88 6.54 -11.25
N PRO A 236 -23.67 5.74 -11.99
CA PRO A 236 -24.55 6.26 -13.03
C PRO A 236 -25.60 7.22 -12.43
N GLU A 237 -25.78 8.37 -13.08
CA GLU A 237 -26.73 9.43 -12.71
C GLU A 237 -28.18 9.11 -13.13
N LYS A 238 -28.72 7.95 -12.72
CA LYS A 238 -30.16 7.63 -12.86
C LYS A 238 -30.64 7.21 -11.46
N THR A 239 -31.55 7.90 -10.76
CA THR A 239 -32.83 8.48 -11.16
C THR A 239 -33.26 9.53 -10.11
N ILE A 240 -33.13 10.83 -10.38
CA ILE A 240 -33.75 11.90 -9.55
C ILE A 240 -34.83 12.67 -10.35
N GLN A 241 -34.92 12.48 -11.67
CA GLN A 241 -35.90 13.20 -12.50
C GLN A 241 -37.24 12.50 -12.72
N ASP A 242 -37.45 11.25 -12.29
CA ASP A 242 -38.77 10.57 -12.41
C ASP A 242 -39.64 10.62 -11.13
N LYS A 243 -39.37 11.56 -10.22
CA LYS A 243 -40.24 11.83 -9.07
C LYS A 243 -40.37 13.34 -8.80
N LYS A 244 -40.77 14.09 -9.82
CA LYS A 244 -41.43 15.39 -9.63
C LYS A 244 -42.75 15.41 -10.38
#